data_AF-A0A9E5RT20-F1
#
_entry.id   AF-A0A9E5RT20-F1
#
_cell.length_a   1.000
_cell.length_b   1.000
_cell.length_c   1.000
_cell.angle_alpha   90.00
_cell.angle_beta   90.00
_cell.angle_gamma   90.00
#
_symmetry.space_group_name_H-M   'P 1'
#
loop_
_entity.id
_entity.type
_entity.pdbx_description
1 polymer ?
#
loop_
_entity_poly.entity_id
_entity_poly.type
_entity_poly.pdbx_seq_one_letter_code
_entity_poly.pdbx_strand_id
1 'polypeptide(L)' 'MTLDKHTIQGLASFTSKTLPSSEFEKLMINVGYFEVGTAPAQGGRVKVWWLHNDYPRVESIYSSDKNTVLTAYHV' A
#
# COMPACT_ATOMS: atom_id res chain seq x y z
N MET A 1 4.92 -11.11 3.02
CA MET A 1 5.47 -10.12 2.08
C MET A 1 5.10 -10.61 0.69
N THR A 2 4.23 -9.86 0.02
CA THR A 2 3.51 -10.31 -1.19
C THR A 2 3.15 -9.12 -2.09
N LEU A 3 3.86 -8.00 -1.99
CA LEU A 3 3.53 -6.80 -2.78
C LEU A 3 3.59 -7.07 -4.30
N ASP A 4 4.50 -7.95 -4.73
CA ASP A 4 4.67 -8.46 -6.09
C ASP A 4 3.51 -9.34 -6.60
N LYS A 5 2.60 -9.75 -5.71
CA LYS A 5 1.48 -10.65 -6.07
C LYS A 5 0.18 -9.92 -6.38
N HIS A 6 0.14 -8.60 -6.16
CA HIS A 6 -1.08 -7.82 -6.26
C HIS A 6 -0.92 -6.72 -7.29
N THR A 7 -1.98 -6.50 -8.06
CA THR A 7 -2.09 -5.36 -8.97
C THR A 7 -2.91 -4.26 -8.31
N ILE A 8 -2.40 -3.04 -8.35
CA ILE A 8 -3.14 -1.83 -7.95
C ILE A 8 -3.49 -1.08 -9.22
N GLN A 9 -4.77 -0.77 -9.41
CA GLN A 9 -5.24 0.01 -10.56
C GLN A 9 -4.57 1.38 -10.58
N GLY A 10 -4.18 1.83 -11.78
CA GLY A 10 -3.39 3.05 -11.97
C GLY A 10 -1.88 2.85 -11.82
N LEU A 11 -1.40 1.76 -11.22
CA LEU A 11 0.03 1.47 -11.07
C LEU A 11 0.51 0.35 -12.00
N ALA A 12 1.78 0.45 -12.39
CA ALA A 12 2.49 -0.69 -12.96
C ALA A 12 2.60 -1.81 -11.90
N SER A 13 2.64 -3.07 -12.36
CA SER A 13 2.80 -4.21 -11.45
C SER A 13 4.12 -4.13 -10.69
N PHE A 14 4.08 -4.36 -9.39
CA PHE A 14 5.28 -4.43 -8.57
C PHE A 14 6.06 -5.71 -8.89
N THR A 15 7.37 -5.58 -9.05
CA THR A 15 8.28 -6.72 -9.22
C THR A 15 8.96 -7.15 -7.91
N SER A 16 8.89 -6.30 -6.89
CA SER A 16 9.50 -6.51 -5.57
C SER A 16 8.47 -6.97 -4.55
N LYS A 17 8.86 -7.93 -3.68
CA LYS A 17 8.01 -8.45 -2.59
C LYS A 17 7.65 -7.41 -1.53
N THR A 18 8.44 -6.34 -1.45
CA THR A 18 8.31 -5.21 -0.53
C THR A 18 8.85 -3.95 -1.19
N LEU A 19 8.50 -2.77 -0.68
CA LEU A 19 9.09 -1.49 -1.07
C LEU A 19 9.32 -0.59 0.14
N PRO A 20 10.27 0.36 0.09
CA PRO A 20 10.32 1.46 1.04
C PRO A 20 8.97 2.20 1.05
N SER A 21 8.49 2.57 2.25
CA SER A 21 7.21 3.29 2.41
C SER A 21 7.17 4.57 1.59
N SER A 22 8.22 5.37 1.68
CA SER A 22 8.33 6.64 0.95
C SER A 22 8.27 6.47 -0.58
N GLU A 23 8.72 5.34 -1.12
CA GLU A 23 8.64 5.05 -2.55
C GLU A 23 7.21 4.61 -2.94
N PHE A 24 6.63 3.68 -2.17
CA PHE A 24 5.26 3.22 -2.40
C PHE A 24 4.25 4.38 -2.29
N GLU A 25 4.35 5.21 -1.26
CA GLU A 25 3.43 6.34 -1.03
C GLU A 25 3.50 7.36 -2.16
N LYS A 26 4.70 7.65 -2.68
CA LYS A 26 4.86 8.50 -3.87
C LYS A 26 4.15 7.92 -5.08
N LEU A 27 4.27 6.60 -5.32
CA LEU A 27 3.59 5.94 -6.43
C LEU A 27 2.06 6.07 -6.29
N MET A 28 1.52 5.77 -5.09
CA MET A 28 0.08 5.89 -4.80
C MET A 28 -0.43 7.32 -5.05
N ILE A 29 0.25 8.32 -4.50
CA ILE A 29 -0.13 9.74 -4.64
C ILE A 29 -0.05 10.19 -6.10
N ASN A 30 0.99 9.80 -6.83
CA ASN A 30 1.18 10.19 -8.24
C ASN A 30 0.04 9.71 -9.14
N VAL A 31 -0.64 8.63 -8.78
CA VAL A 31 -1.78 8.10 -9.56
C VAL A 31 -3.12 8.44 -8.93
N GLY A 32 -3.14 9.38 -7.98
CA GLY A 32 -4.36 9.97 -7.44
C GLY A 32 -4.92 9.31 -6.18
N TYR A 33 -4.25 8.31 -5.61
CA TYR A 33 -4.67 7.76 -4.32
C TYR A 33 -4.33 8.73 -3.19
N PHE A 34 -5.19 8.77 -2.17
CA PHE A 34 -4.97 9.52 -0.94
C PHE A 34 -5.20 8.64 0.29
N GLU A 35 -4.34 8.80 1.30
CA GLU A 35 -4.46 8.10 2.58
C GLU A 35 -5.71 8.58 3.33
N VAL A 36 -6.48 7.65 3.89
CA VAL A 36 -7.69 7.95 4.67
C VAL A 36 -7.65 7.47 6.11
N GLY A 37 -6.61 6.73 6.49
CA GLY A 37 -6.42 6.34 7.87
C GLY A 37 -5.50 5.15 8.04
N THR A 38 -5.20 4.86 9.30
CA THR A 38 -4.33 3.77 9.71
C THR A 38 -4.92 2.98 10.86
N ALA A 39 -4.50 1.72 11.01
CA ALA A 39 -4.85 0.88 12.14
C ALA A 39 -3.75 -0.14 12.45
N PRO A 40 -3.68 -0.68 13.68
CA PRO A 40 -2.83 -1.81 13.98
C PRO A 40 -3.20 -3.05 13.13
N ALA A 41 -2.18 -3.81 12.72
CA ALA A 41 -2.31 -5.10 12.04
C ALA A 41 -1.54 -6.18 12.80
N GLN A 42 -1.79 -7.44 12.45
CA GLN A 42 -1.19 -8.60 13.12
C GLN A 42 0.35 -8.55 13.11
N GLY A 43 0.95 -8.87 14.25
CA GLY A 43 2.40 -8.92 14.42
C GLY A 43 3.04 -7.54 14.56
N GLY A 44 2.34 -6.57 15.15
CA GLY A 44 2.85 -5.21 15.38
C GLY A 44 2.98 -4.37 14.12
N ARG A 45 2.36 -4.81 13.02
CA ARG A 45 2.38 -4.12 11.73
C ARG A 45 1.37 -2.98 11.70
N VAL A 46 1.51 -2.11 10.71
CA VAL A 46 0.58 -0.99 10.50
C VAL A 46 -0.20 -1.22 9.21
N LYS A 47 -1.52 -1.10 9.28
CA LYS A 47 -2.40 -1.08 8.12
C LYS A 47 -2.68 0.37 7.74
N VAL A 48 -2.72 0.65 6.44
CA VAL A 48 -3.05 1.96 5.86
C VAL A 48 -4.07 1.77 4.75
N TRP A 49 -5.11 2.60 4.74
CA TRP A 49 -6.13 2.62 3.70
C TRP A 49 -5.96 3.81 2.76
N TRP A 50 -6.14 3.55 1.47
CA TRP A 50 -6.01 4.51 0.39
C TRP A 50 -7.31 4.55 -0.43
N LEU A 51 -7.84 5.75 -0.67
CA LEU A 51 -8.97 5.95 -1.58
C LEU A 51 -8.52 6.57 -2.89
N HIS A 52 -9.31 6.31 -3.93
CA HIS A 52 -9.25 6.98 -5.23
C HIS A 52 -10.69 7.32 -5.62
N ASN A 53 -10.89 8.34 -6.45
CA ASN A 53 -12.24 8.72 -6.88
C ASN A 53 -12.86 7.69 -7.84
N ASP A 54 -12.01 7.06 -8.66
CA ASP A 54 -12.43 6.15 -9.74
C ASP A 54 -12.08 4.68 -9.51
N TYR A 55 -11.23 4.37 -8.53
CA TYR A 55 -10.74 3.00 -8.29
C TYR A 55 -11.14 2.50 -6.91
N PRO A 56 -11.28 1.17 -6.71
CA PRO A 56 -11.55 0.59 -5.42
C PRO A 56 -10.47 0.96 -4.41
N ARG A 57 -10.88 1.03 -3.14
CA ARG A 57 -9.98 1.28 -2.01
C ARG A 57 -8.84 0.27 -2.01
N VAL A 58 -7.65 0.73 -1.65
CA VAL A 58 -6.49 -0.14 -1.43
C VAL A 58 -6.21 -0.21 0.07
N GLU A 59 -5.98 -1.42 0.55
CA GLU A 59 -5.42 -1.68 1.87
C GLU A 59 -3.96 -2.08 1.72
N SER A 60 -3.09 -1.51 2.55
CA SER A 60 -1.66 -1.77 2.53
C SER A 60 -1.17 -2.07 3.95
N ILE A 61 -0.21 -2.98 4.06
CA ILE A 61 0.38 -3.41 5.34
C ILE A 61 1.86 -3.06 5.35
N TYR A 62 2.27 -2.32 6.36
CA TYR A 62 3.60 -1.83 6.60
C TYR A 62 4.28 -2.62 7.73
N SER A 63 5.61 -2.56 7.77
CA SER A 63 6.41 -2.97 8.92
C SER A 63 6.05 -2.16 10.18
N SER A 64 6.45 -2.65 11.35
CA SER A 64 6.16 -2.02 12.64
C SER A 64 6.76 -0.61 12.78
N ASP A 65 7.87 -0.36 12.12
CA ASP A 65 8.54 0.96 12.04
C ASP A 65 8.00 1.83 10.90
N LYS A 66 7.00 1.36 10.16
CA LYS A 66 6.39 2.01 8.98
C LYS A 66 7.39 2.34 7.85
N ASN A 67 8.60 1.77 7.84
CA ASN A 67 9.61 2.06 6.81
C ASN A 67 9.46 1.21 5.54
N THR A 68 8.74 0.09 5.61
CA THR A 68 8.61 -0.86 4.49
C THR A 68 7.16 -1.28 4.29
N VAL A 69 6.67 -1.25 3.04
CA VAL A 69 5.40 -1.84 2.64
C VAL A 69 5.59 -3.30 2.30
N LEU A 70 4.79 -4.16 2.92
CA LEU A 70 4.90 -5.61 2.87
C LEU A 70 3.89 -6.25 1.91
N THR A 71 2.73 -5.62 1.75
CA THR A 71 1.69 -6.00 0.78
C THR A 71 0.71 -4.85 0.61
N ALA A 72 0.06 -4.79 -0.54
CA ALA A 72 -1.06 -3.89 -0.79
C ALA A 72 -2.03 -4.55 -1.78
N TYR A 73 -3.33 -4.39 -1.59
CA TYR A 73 -4.36 -5.00 -2.43
C TYR A 73 -5.67 -4.21 -2.39
N HIS A 74 -6.51 -4.38 -3.40
CA HIS A 74 -7.85 -3.81 -3.42
C HIS A 74 -8.80 -4.53 -2.45
N VAL A 75 -9.68 -3.76 -1.81
CA VAL A 75 -10.73 -4.20 -0.88
C VAL A 75 -12.10 -3.68 -1.26
#